data_AF-A0A8K1Y1G7-F1
#
_entry.id   AF-A0A8K1Y1G7-F1
#
_cell.length_a   1.000
_cell.length_b   1.000
_cell.length_c   1.000
_cell.angle_alpha   90.00
_cell.angle_beta   90.00
_cell.angle_gamma   90.00
#
_symmetry.space_group_name_H-M   'P 1'
#
loop_
_entity.id
_entity.type
_entity.pdbx_description
1 polymer ?
#
loop_
_entity_poly.entity_id
_entity_poly.type
_entity_poly.pdbx_seq_one_letter_code
_entity_poly.pdbx_strand_id
1 'polypeptide(L)' 'FICLFIHVGRGLYYGSYTFLETWNIGVILLFTVMATAFVGYVLPWGQMSFWGAT' A
#
# COMPACT_ATOMS: atom_id res chain seq x y z
N PHE A 1 -4.99 -1.85 4.56
CA PHE A 1 -3.59 -2.13 4.96
C PHE A 1 -3.38 -3.48 5.62
N ILE A 2 -4.16 -3.87 6.65
CA ILE A 2 -3.99 -5.18 7.32
C ILE A 2 -3.94 -6.34 6.32
N CYS A 3 -4.94 -6.45 5.43
CA CYS A 3 -4.95 -7.49 4.40
C CYS A 3 -3.75 -7.41 3.45
N LEU A 4 -3.27 -6.22 3.10
CA LEU A 4 -2.10 -6.04 2.23
C LEU A 4 -0.83 -6.54 2.90
N PHE A 5 -0.61 -6.21 4.17
CA PHE A 5 0.58 -6.67 4.90
C PHE A 5 0.57 -8.19 5.11
N ILE A 6 -0.57 -8.78 5.46
CA ILE A 6 -0.71 -10.24 5.54
C ILE A 6 -0.47 -10.87 4.15
N HIS A 7 -0.99 -10.27 3.08
CA HIS A 7 -0.81 -10.77 1.72
C HIS A 7 0.67 -10.75 1.28
N VAL A 8 1.38 -9.65 1.54
CA VAL A 8 2.83 -9.53 1.28
C VAL A 8 3.60 -10.53 2.15
N GLY A 9 3.30 -10.61 3.45
CA GLY A 9 3.93 -11.55 4.38
C GLY A 9 3.76 -13.01 3.95
N ARG A 10 2.55 -13.39 3.50
CA ARG A 10 2.27 -14.71 2.92
C ARG A 10 3.14 -14.95 1.68
N GLY A 11 3.25 -13.97 0.80
CA GLY A 11 4.05 -14.07 -0.42
C GLY A 11 5.54 -14.25 -0.14
N LEU A 12 6.06 -13.61 0.92
CA LEU A 12 7.43 -13.83 1.40
C LEU A 12 7.61 -15.23 2.01
N TYR A 13 6.71 -15.63 2.91
CA TYR A 13 6.82 -16.92 3.62
C TYR A 13 6.77 -18.13 2.68
N TYR A 14 5.93 -18.10 1.65
CA TYR A 14 5.81 -19.20 0.67
C TYR A 14 6.62 -19.00 -0.62
N GLY A 15 7.54 -18.02 -0.67
CA GLY A 15 8.39 -17.80 -1.86
C GLY A 15 7.62 -17.41 -3.13
N SER A 16 6.40 -16.88 -2.99
CA SER A 16 5.54 -16.50 -4.12
C SER A 16 6.09 -15.31 -4.91
N TYR A 17 7.08 -14.59 -4.38
CA TYR A 17 7.79 -13.52 -5.09
C TYR A 17 8.58 -14.00 -6.32
N THR A 18 8.74 -15.32 -6.48
CA THR A 18 9.35 -15.93 -7.69
C THR A 18 8.46 -15.77 -8.93
N PHE A 19 7.15 -15.57 -8.77
CA PHE A 19 6.25 -15.17 -9.86
C PHE A 19 6.44 -13.67 -10.16
N LEU A 20 7.54 -13.35 -10.85
CA LEU A 20 8.05 -11.98 -11.01
C LEU A 20 7.01 -10.98 -11.51
N GLU A 21 6.26 -11.32 -12.57
CA GLU A 21 5.22 -10.43 -13.11
C GLU A 21 4.12 -10.14 -12.08
N THR A 22 3.61 -11.18 -11.42
CA THR A 22 2.56 -11.05 -10.39
C THR A 22 3.07 -10.28 -9.19
N TRP A 23 4.30 -10.54 -8.75
CA TRP A 23 4.91 -9.85 -7.62
C TRP A 23 5.15 -8.36 -7.92
N ASN A 24 5.71 -8.04 -9.09
CA ASN A 24 5.95 -6.66 -9.51
C ASN A 24 4.65 -5.87 -9.64
N ILE A 25 3.60 -6.46 -10.23
CA ILE A 25 2.26 -5.85 -10.23
C ILE A 25 1.74 -5.67 -8.79
N GLY A 26 1.94 -6.64 -7.92
CA GLY A 26 1.60 -6.55 -6.50
C GLY A 26 2.30 -5.39 -5.77
N VAL A 27 3.58 -5.15 -6.08
CA VAL A 27 4.35 -4.01 -5.55
C VAL A 27 3.81 -2.69 -6.07
N ILE A 28 3.48 -2.60 -7.37
CA ILE A 28 2.84 -1.40 -7.94
C ILE A 28 1.51 -1.14 -7.22
N LEU A 29 0.66 -2.16 -7.05
CA LEU A 29 -0.61 -2.05 -6.35
C LEU A 29 -0.44 -1.59 -4.90
N LEU A 30 0.59 -2.07 -4.19
CA LEU A 30 0.90 -1.63 -2.83
C LEU A 30 1.13 -0.11 -2.78
N PHE A 31 1.98 0.41 -3.68
CA PHE A 31 2.26 1.85 -3.75
C PHE A 31 1.05 2.66 -4.21
N THR A 32 0.27 2.17 -5.18
CA THR A 32 -0.96 2.84 -5.62
C THR A 32 -1.95 2.98 -4.46
N VAL A 33 -2.18 1.92 -3.68
CA VAL A 33 -3.12 1.98 -2.54
C VAL A 33 -2.59 2.87 -1.42
N MET A 34 -1.27 2.91 -1.18
CA MET A 34 -0.66 3.88 -0.26
C MET A 34 -0.96 5.32 -0.68
N ALA A 35 -0.73 5.64 -1.96
CA ALA A 35 -1.03 6.97 -2.50
C ALA A 35 -2.53 7.30 -2.42
N THR A 36 -3.42 6.37 -2.78
CA THR A 36 -4.87 6.56 -2.69
C THR A 36 -5.33 6.81 -1.25
N ALA A 37 -4.83 6.03 -0.28
CA ALA A 37 -5.17 6.21 1.12
C ALA A 37 -4.65 7.54 1.67
N PHE A 38 -3.43 7.94 1.27
CA PHE A 38 -2.85 9.22 1.65
C PHE A 38 -3.70 10.39 1.13
N VAL A 39 -4.01 10.43 -0.16
CA VAL A 39 -4.87 11.50 -0.73
C VAL A 39 -6.25 11.49 -0.07
N GLY A 40 -6.83 10.31 0.16
CA GLY A 40 -8.10 10.18 0.88
C GLY A 40 -8.06 10.75 2.31
N TYR A 41 -6.94 10.60 3.01
CA TYR A 41 -6.72 11.17 4.34
C TYR A 41 -6.64 12.71 4.34
N VAL A 42 -6.25 13.31 3.22
CA VAL A 42 -6.17 14.78 3.07
C VAL A 42 -7.55 15.41 2.87
N LEU A 43 -8.52 14.69 2.28
CA LEU A 43 -9.85 15.22 1.92
C LEU A 43 -10.64 15.92 3.04
N PRO A 44 -10.66 15.43 4.31
CA PRO A 44 -11.41 16.08 5.39
C PRO A 44 -10.83 17.44 5.84
N TRP A 45 -9.63 17.79 5.37
CA TRP A 45 -8.97 19.08 5.64
C TRP A 45 -8.83 19.44 7.14
N GLY A 46 -8.61 18.46 8.00
CA GLY A 46 -8.32 18.66 9.43
C GLY A 46 -6.87 19.06 9.70
N GLN A 47 -6.55 19.42 10.96
CA GLN A 47 -5.17 19.76 11.37
C GLN A 47 -4.16 18.67 10.99
N MET A 48 -4.42 17.42 11.38
CA MET A 48 -3.52 16.31 11.06
C MET A 48 -3.46 16.03 9.54
N SER A 49 -4.57 16.21 8.81
CA SER A 49 -4.60 16.09 7.36
C SER A 49 -3.75 17.16 6.67
N PHE A 50 -3.80 18.40 7.14
CA PHE A 50 -3.05 19.53 6.58
C PHE A 50 -1.55 19.38 6.84
N TRP A 51 -1.15 19.18 8.10
CA TRP A 51 0.25 18.99 8.46
C TRP A 51 0.83 17.67 7.93
N GLY A 52 -0.01 16.67 7.68
CA GLY A 52 0.40 15.43 7.02
C GLY A 52 0.68 15.59 5.52
N ALA A 53 0.18 16.66 4.89
CA ALA A 53 0.38 16.92 3.46
C ALA A 53 1.56 17.86 3.15
N THR A 54 2.06 18.59 4.15
CA THR A 54 3.23 19.48 4.07
C THR A 54 4.53 18.74 4.33
#